data_AF-A0A9Q0GFB4-F1
#
_entry.id   AF-A0A9Q0GFB4-F1
#
_cell.length_a   1.000
_cell.length_b   1.000
_cell.length_c   1.000
_cell.angle_alpha   90.00
_cell.angle_beta   90.00
_cell.angle_gamma   90.00
#
_symmetry.space_group_name_H-M   'P 1'
#
loop_
_entity.id
_entity.type
_entity.pdbx_description
1 polymer ?
#
loop_
_entity_poly.entity_id
_entity_poly.type
_entity_poly.pdbx_seq_one_letter_code
_entity_poly.pdbx_strand_id
1 'polypeptide(L)'
;MGSGLKPSSMSFIILLLNSVLLNLSLMASKTPDPTPAAWPLQFHAITFMNNSGTLQKIDLWYDWPNGRNFNIIQNQLGKLIYDLEWDNGTSYHYTVGSSQECSVSHLSVGILRPNWLEGATYLGQQEFDGFLCNVWEKVDFIWYYEDVITKRPVHWVYYSGYTAHVMTFEVGAVLDDAEWQAPAYCFKEPQKDDTPAVVSIANSGLSNGRLMWEMFNNASMNL
;
A
#
# COMPACT_ATOMS: atom_id res chain seq x y z
N MET A 1 3.27 39.36 65.69
CA MET A 1 3.65 37.93 65.78
C MET A 1 3.22 37.21 64.51
N GLY A 2 4.15 36.75 63.67
CA GLY A 2 3.83 35.91 62.51
C GLY A 2 4.26 34.48 62.80
N SER A 3 3.30 33.57 63.00
CA SER A 3 3.54 32.15 63.21
C SER A 3 3.84 31.47 61.86
N GLY A 4 5.11 31.21 61.58
CA GLY A 4 5.52 30.41 60.42
C GLY A 4 5.10 28.96 60.61
N LEU A 5 4.24 28.45 59.71
CA LEU A 5 3.91 27.04 59.65
C LEU A 5 5.17 26.23 59.31
N LYS A 6 5.54 25.27 60.16
CA LYS A 6 6.58 24.29 59.85
C LYS A 6 6.01 23.24 58.88
N PRO A 7 6.63 23.02 57.72
CA PRO A 7 6.20 21.95 56.81
C PRO A 7 6.31 20.59 57.52
N SER A 8 5.22 19.82 57.48
CA SER A 8 5.15 18.51 58.12
C SER A 8 6.04 17.50 57.36
N SER A 9 6.66 16.57 58.09
CA SER A 9 7.52 15.51 57.53
C SER A 9 6.83 14.69 56.43
N MET A 10 5.49 14.60 56.43
CA MET A 10 4.73 13.92 55.37
C MET A 10 4.76 14.68 54.04
N SER A 11 4.73 16.01 54.07
CA SER A 11 4.72 16.84 52.84
C SER A 11 6.03 16.70 52.05
N PHE A 12 7.16 16.57 52.75
CA PHE A 12 8.46 16.31 52.11
C PHE A 12 8.54 14.93 51.46
N ILE A 13 7.96 13.90 52.10
CA ILE A 13 7.93 12.53 51.56
C ILE A 13 7.09 12.47 50.28
N ILE A 14 5.95 13.17 50.24
CA ILE A 14 5.08 13.22 49.05
C ILE A 14 5.79 13.95 47.89
N LEU A 15 6.50 15.06 48.16
CA LEU A 15 7.28 15.78 47.15
C LEU A 15 8.44 14.92 46.61
N LEU A 16 9.13 14.18 47.48
CA LEU A 16 10.19 13.24 47.10
C LEU A 16 9.64 12.09 46.24
N LEU A 17 8.52 11.47 46.62
CA LEU A 17 7.89 10.41 45.81
C LEU A 17 7.47 10.93 44.42
N ASN A 18 6.86 12.11 44.34
CA ASN A 18 6.49 12.71 43.05
C ASN A 18 7.71 13.01 42.18
N SER A 19 8.81 13.49 42.78
CA SER A 19 10.06 13.73 42.06
C SER A 19 10.71 12.43 41.55
N VAL A 20 10.64 11.34 42.32
CA VAL A 20 11.16 10.02 41.92
C VAL A 20 10.30 9.42 40.80
N LEU A 21 8.98 9.53 40.87
CA LEU A 21 8.06 9.07 39.82
C LEU A 21 8.24 9.85 38.50
N LEU A 22 8.44 11.17 38.57
CA LEU A 22 8.71 12.00 37.39
C LEU A 22 10.06 11.63 36.73
N ASN A 23 11.09 11.35 37.53
CA ASN A 23 12.39 10.90 37.02
C ASN A 23 12.35 9.47 36.44
N LEU A 24 11.52 8.58 37.00
CA LEU A 24 11.31 7.24 36.42
C LEU A 24 10.62 7.32 35.05
N SER A 25 9.66 8.23 34.86
CA SER A 25 9.02 8.43 33.53
C SER A 25 9.97 8.97 32.47
N LEU A 26 10.99 9.73 32.87
CA LEU A 26 12.01 10.30 31.97
C LEU A 26 13.10 9.28 31.59
N MET A 27 13.24 8.19 32.35
CA MET A 27 14.19 7.10 32.07
C MET A 27 13.58 5.91 31.32
N ALA A 28 12.30 5.96 30.97
CA ALA A 28 11.72 4.98 30.06
C ALA A 28 12.40 5.13 28.70
N SER A 29 13.30 4.21 28.37
CA SER A 29 13.88 4.12 27.03
C SER A 29 12.74 4.00 26.02
N LYS A 30 12.64 4.94 25.07
CA LYS A 30 11.71 4.81 23.96
C LYS A 30 12.02 3.48 23.27
N THR A 31 11.07 2.55 23.28
CA THR A 31 11.19 1.33 22.50
C THR A 31 11.45 1.73 21.05
N PRO A 32 12.40 1.08 20.35
CA PRO A 32 12.64 1.40 18.96
C PRO A 32 11.33 1.29 18.18
N ASP A 33 11.12 2.21 17.26
CA ASP A 33 9.97 2.16 16.38
C ASP A 33 10.02 0.81 15.60
N PRO A 34 8.87 0.21 15.28
CA PRO A 34 8.84 -1.06 14.56
C PRO A 34 9.53 -0.95 13.19
N THR A 35 9.67 -2.06 12.48
CA THR A 35 10.08 -2.07 11.07
C THR A 35 8.91 -2.64 10.26
N PRO A 36 8.57 -2.05 9.10
CA PRO A 36 7.53 -2.61 8.24
C PRO A 36 7.93 -4.00 7.77
N ALA A 37 6.97 -4.93 7.74
CA ALA A 37 7.20 -6.24 7.16
C ALA A 37 7.34 -6.12 5.63
N ALA A 38 8.32 -6.86 5.08
CA ALA A 38 8.37 -7.05 3.63
C ALA A 38 7.15 -7.85 3.17
N TRP A 39 6.66 -7.57 1.97
CA TRP A 39 5.65 -8.41 1.35
C TRP A 39 6.16 -9.85 1.20
N PRO A 40 5.29 -10.85 1.38
CA PRO A 40 5.62 -12.22 1.01
C PRO A 40 6.00 -12.32 -0.46
N LEU A 41 6.87 -13.28 -0.79
CA LEU A 41 7.32 -13.48 -2.17
C LEU A 41 6.17 -13.88 -3.10
N GLN A 42 5.15 -14.53 -2.58
CA GLN A 42 3.95 -14.94 -3.30
C GLN A 42 2.73 -14.75 -2.41
N PHE A 43 1.65 -14.19 -2.95
CA PHE A 43 0.37 -14.12 -2.27
C PHE A 43 -0.79 -13.85 -3.24
N HIS A 44 -1.99 -14.14 -2.77
CA HIS A 44 -3.24 -13.62 -3.33
C HIS A 44 -3.91 -12.70 -2.32
N ALA A 45 -4.47 -11.59 -2.79
CA ALA A 45 -5.25 -10.69 -1.96
C ALA A 45 -6.51 -10.25 -2.69
N ILE A 46 -7.63 -10.22 -1.98
CA ILE A 46 -8.83 -9.50 -2.43
C ILE A 46 -8.82 -8.13 -1.79
N THR A 47 -8.88 -7.09 -2.61
CA THR A 47 -9.01 -5.71 -2.14
C THR A 47 -10.28 -5.05 -2.68
N PHE A 48 -10.92 -4.23 -1.86
CA PHE A 48 -11.92 -3.28 -2.34
C PHE A 48 -11.32 -1.89 -2.38
N MET A 49 -11.27 -1.32 -3.57
CA MET A 49 -10.80 0.03 -3.78
C MET A 49 -11.96 1.00 -3.93
N ASN A 50 -11.81 2.20 -3.36
CA ASN A 50 -12.82 3.27 -3.45
C ASN A 50 -12.21 4.60 -3.89
N ASN A 51 -12.51 5.03 -5.12
CA ASN A 51 -12.15 6.36 -5.61
C ASN A 51 -13.38 7.27 -5.57
N SER A 52 -13.52 8.05 -4.49
CA SER A 52 -14.59 9.06 -4.35
C SER A 52 -16.00 8.51 -4.62
N GLY A 53 -16.27 7.26 -4.20
CA GLY A 53 -17.53 6.56 -4.41
C GLY A 53 -17.52 5.56 -5.57
N THR A 54 -16.49 5.56 -6.42
CA THR A 54 -16.31 4.56 -7.47
C THR A 54 -15.61 3.34 -6.89
N LEU A 55 -16.38 2.26 -6.71
CA LEU A 55 -15.90 1.04 -6.07
C LEU A 55 -15.44 -0.02 -7.08
N GLN A 56 -14.34 -0.68 -6.74
CA GLN A 56 -13.74 -1.78 -7.51
C GLN A 56 -13.37 -2.91 -6.57
N LYS A 57 -13.58 -4.15 -7.02
CA LYS A 57 -12.96 -5.34 -6.42
C LYS A 57 -11.73 -5.68 -7.24
N ILE A 58 -10.60 -5.93 -6.58
CA ILE A 58 -9.38 -6.41 -7.22
C ILE A 58 -8.98 -7.73 -6.61
N ASP A 59 -8.77 -8.72 -7.47
CA ASP A 59 -8.02 -9.93 -7.15
C ASP A 59 -6.56 -9.67 -7.55
N LEU A 60 -5.70 -9.49 -6.55
CA LEU A 60 -4.28 -9.21 -6.70
C LEU A 60 -3.48 -10.50 -6.51
N TRP A 61 -2.85 -10.97 -7.58
CA TRP A 61 -1.88 -12.05 -7.54
C TRP A 61 -0.48 -11.48 -7.66
N TYR A 62 0.38 -11.83 -6.71
CA TYR A 62 1.76 -11.38 -6.68
C TYR A 62 2.69 -12.59 -6.68
N ASP A 63 3.64 -12.63 -7.62
CA ASP A 63 4.59 -13.72 -7.79
C ASP A 63 6.00 -13.17 -8.08
N TRP A 64 6.70 -12.76 -7.02
CA TRP A 64 8.03 -12.17 -7.12
C TRP A 64 9.09 -13.11 -7.70
N PRO A 65 9.20 -14.40 -7.29
CA PRO A 65 10.19 -15.31 -7.86
C PRO A 65 10.12 -15.45 -9.37
N ASN A 66 8.91 -15.31 -9.94
CA ASN A 66 8.71 -15.37 -11.39
C ASN A 66 8.53 -14.00 -12.05
N GLY A 67 8.68 -12.91 -11.29
CA GLY A 67 8.65 -11.54 -11.82
C GLY A 67 7.30 -11.11 -12.36
N ARG A 68 6.18 -11.48 -11.72
CA ARG A 68 4.83 -11.19 -12.24
C ARG A 68 3.90 -10.62 -11.17
N ASN A 69 3.05 -9.68 -11.57
CA ASN A 69 1.99 -9.12 -10.74
C ASN A 69 0.71 -9.00 -11.58
N PHE A 70 -0.43 -9.36 -11.03
CA PHE A 70 -1.67 -9.41 -11.79
C PHE A 70 -2.84 -8.87 -10.97
N ASN A 71 -3.40 -7.74 -11.42
CA ASN A 71 -4.62 -7.18 -10.88
C ASN A 71 -5.79 -7.52 -11.80
N ILE A 72 -6.73 -8.32 -11.31
CA ILE A 72 -8.00 -8.60 -12.00
C ILE A 72 -9.07 -7.69 -11.36
N ILE A 73 -9.52 -6.70 -12.12
CA ILE A 73 -10.26 -5.54 -11.62
C ILE A 73 -11.70 -5.59 -12.10
N GLN A 74 -12.61 -5.80 -11.16
CA GLN A 74 -14.05 -5.74 -11.38
C GLN A 74 -14.61 -4.41 -10.86
N ASN A 75 -14.96 -3.53 -11.79
CA ASN A 75 -15.74 -2.32 -11.50
C ASN A 75 -17.19 -2.69 -11.14
N GLN A 76 -17.83 -1.95 -10.23
CA GLN A 76 -19.25 -2.20 -9.92
C GLN A 76 -20.18 -2.13 -11.14
N LEU A 77 -19.95 -1.19 -12.06
CA LEU A 77 -20.78 -0.96 -13.25
C LEU A 77 -19.97 -1.00 -14.56
N GLY A 78 -18.83 -1.70 -14.57
CA GLY A 78 -17.90 -1.70 -15.71
C GLY A 78 -17.46 -3.08 -16.16
N LYS A 79 -16.61 -3.11 -17.19
CA LYS A 79 -16.00 -4.33 -17.70
C LYS A 79 -15.02 -4.91 -16.66
N LEU A 80 -14.84 -6.23 -16.72
CA LEU A 80 -13.72 -6.90 -16.07
C LEU A 80 -12.44 -6.55 -16.83
N ILE A 81 -11.49 -5.99 -16.10
CA ILE A 81 -10.22 -5.48 -16.61
C ILE A 81 -9.11 -6.34 -16.03
N TYR A 82 -8.12 -6.65 -16.85
CA TYR A 82 -6.94 -7.41 -16.50
C TYR A 82 -5.73 -6.50 -16.64
N ASP A 83 -4.99 -6.30 -15.55
CA ASP A 83 -3.73 -5.54 -15.55
C ASP A 83 -2.60 -6.48 -15.13
N LEU A 84 -1.93 -7.03 -16.14
CA LEU A 84 -0.85 -8.00 -16.02
C LEU A 84 0.49 -7.27 -16.19
N GLU A 85 1.32 -7.34 -15.16
CA GLU A 85 2.59 -6.64 -15.06
C GLU A 85 3.74 -7.65 -14.94
N TRP A 86 4.80 -7.42 -15.69
CA TRP A 86 6.03 -8.21 -15.64
C TRP A 86 7.19 -7.37 -15.08
N ASP A 87 8.15 -8.03 -14.46
CA ASP A 87 9.33 -7.42 -13.84
C ASP A 87 10.24 -6.69 -14.84
N ASN A 88 10.17 -7.06 -16.13
CA ASN A 88 10.80 -6.34 -17.22
C ASN A 88 10.16 -4.97 -17.51
N GLY A 89 9.13 -4.58 -16.76
CA GLY A 89 8.44 -3.30 -16.86
C GLY A 89 7.23 -3.31 -17.79
N THR A 90 6.98 -4.38 -18.53
CA THR A 90 5.83 -4.41 -19.43
C THR A 90 4.54 -4.62 -18.63
N SER A 91 3.55 -3.75 -18.83
CA SER A 91 2.20 -3.89 -18.29
C SER A 91 1.19 -3.96 -19.43
N TYR A 92 0.31 -4.96 -19.37
CA TYR A 92 -0.78 -5.20 -20.29
C TYR A 92 -2.09 -4.91 -19.59
N HIS A 93 -2.85 -3.96 -20.11
CA HIS A 93 -4.17 -3.62 -19.62
C HIS A 93 -5.22 -4.01 -20.66
N TYR A 94 -6.01 -5.05 -20.39
CA TYR A 94 -6.88 -5.65 -21.38
C TYR A 94 -8.22 -6.14 -20.85
N THR A 95 -9.15 -6.40 -21.78
CA THR A 95 -10.44 -7.06 -21.52
C THR A 95 -10.53 -8.35 -22.32
N VAL A 96 -11.10 -9.40 -21.73
CA VAL A 96 -11.34 -10.68 -22.42
C VAL A 96 -12.74 -10.71 -23.04
N GLY A 97 -12.98 -11.58 -24.01
CA GLY A 97 -14.30 -11.81 -24.61
C GLY A 97 -14.51 -11.02 -25.91
N SER A 98 -15.69 -10.43 -26.10
CA SER A 98 -16.08 -9.78 -27.36
C SER A 98 -15.48 -8.39 -27.58
N SER A 99 -14.97 -7.73 -26.53
CA SER A 99 -14.34 -6.41 -26.67
C SER A 99 -12.90 -6.49 -27.17
N GLN A 100 -12.11 -7.45 -26.66
CA GLN A 100 -10.68 -7.64 -26.99
C GLN A 100 -9.88 -6.33 -27.03
N GLU A 101 -10.08 -5.48 -26.02
CA GLU A 101 -9.34 -4.23 -25.89
C GLU A 101 -8.00 -4.54 -25.21
N CYS A 102 -6.91 -3.94 -25.68
CA CYS A 102 -5.61 -4.02 -25.03
C CYS A 102 -4.83 -2.72 -25.20
N SER A 103 -4.25 -2.23 -24.12
CA SER A 103 -3.20 -1.23 -24.13
C SER A 103 -1.96 -1.80 -23.44
N VAL A 104 -0.79 -1.48 -24.01
CA VAL A 104 0.51 -1.91 -23.48
C VAL A 104 1.26 -0.68 -23.02
N SER A 105 1.82 -0.75 -21.82
CA SER A 105 2.66 0.30 -21.26
C SER A 105 3.98 -0.28 -20.75
N HIS A 106 4.99 0.57 -20.63
CA HIS A 106 6.30 0.18 -20.12
C HIS A 106 6.67 1.04 -18.91
N LEU A 107 6.93 0.36 -17.81
CA LEU A 107 7.17 0.87 -16.47
C LEU A 107 8.58 0.46 -16.07
N SER A 108 9.55 1.36 -16.22
CA SER A 108 11.00 1.07 -16.10
C SER A 108 11.43 0.39 -14.78
N VAL A 109 10.64 0.54 -13.71
CA VAL A 109 10.89 -0.05 -12.39
C VAL A 109 10.43 -1.50 -12.24
N GLY A 110 9.56 -2.00 -13.13
CA GLY A 110 8.96 -3.33 -13.02
C GLY A 110 7.86 -3.40 -11.95
N ILE A 111 7.61 -4.61 -11.46
CA ILE A 111 6.67 -4.86 -10.35
C ILE A 111 7.28 -4.42 -9.01
N LEU A 112 6.42 -4.14 -8.03
CA LEU A 112 6.87 -3.75 -6.69
C LEU A 112 7.77 -4.81 -6.05
N ARG A 113 8.87 -4.36 -5.46
CA ARG A 113 9.77 -5.22 -4.69
C ARG A 113 9.16 -5.56 -3.33
N PRO A 114 9.46 -6.73 -2.75
CA PRO A 114 8.95 -7.11 -1.43
C PRO A 114 9.22 -6.07 -0.34
N ASN A 115 10.37 -5.38 -0.39
CA ASN A 115 10.79 -4.38 0.58
C ASN A 115 10.40 -2.94 0.18
N TRP A 116 9.40 -2.72 -0.67
CA TRP A 116 9.04 -1.39 -1.18
C TRP A 116 8.76 -0.34 -0.09
N LEU A 117 8.35 -0.77 1.11
CA LEU A 117 8.07 0.09 2.28
C LEU A 117 9.32 0.40 3.12
N GLU A 118 10.51 -0.12 2.76
CA GLU A 118 11.77 0.20 3.43
C GLU A 118 12.07 1.71 3.38
N GLY A 119 12.43 2.31 4.52
CA GLY A 119 12.63 3.75 4.63
C GLY A 119 11.34 4.58 4.66
N ALA A 120 10.19 3.96 4.90
CA ALA A 120 8.95 4.67 5.22
C ALA A 120 9.00 5.33 6.62
N THR A 121 8.26 6.42 6.80
CA THR A 121 8.11 7.13 8.07
C THR A 121 7.08 6.41 8.93
N TYR A 122 7.44 6.02 10.15
CA TYR A 122 6.47 5.49 11.12
C TYR A 122 5.63 6.62 11.71
N LEU A 123 4.30 6.47 11.67
CA LEU A 123 3.36 7.48 12.17
C LEU A 123 2.71 7.11 13.52
N GLY A 124 2.95 5.89 14.01
CA GLY A 124 2.33 5.38 15.23
C GLY A 124 1.28 4.29 14.96
N GLN A 125 0.48 4.00 15.98
CA GLN A 125 -0.57 2.98 15.90
C GLN A 125 -1.95 3.61 15.79
N GLN A 126 -2.83 2.98 15.03
CA GLN A 126 -4.23 3.39 14.87
C GLN A 126 -5.15 2.18 14.75
N GLU A 127 -6.33 2.26 15.35
CA GLU A 127 -7.41 1.30 15.14
C GLU A 127 -8.06 1.54 13.77
N PHE A 128 -8.15 0.50 12.95
CA PHE A 128 -8.77 0.54 11.62
C PHE A 128 -9.44 -0.80 11.28
N ASP A 129 -10.72 -0.77 10.90
CA ASP A 129 -11.52 -1.97 10.57
C ASP A 129 -11.44 -3.11 11.62
N GLY A 130 -11.26 -2.75 12.90
CA GLY A 130 -11.14 -3.70 14.01
C GLY A 130 -9.72 -4.26 14.24
N PHE A 131 -8.72 -3.69 13.58
CA PHE A 131 -7.30 -4.01 13.76
C PHE A 131 -6.55 -2.83 14.36
N LEU A 132 -5.71 -3.11 15.37
CA LEU A 132 -4.67 -2.18 15.77
C LEU A 132 -3.53 -2.26 14.75
N CYS A 133 -3.31 -1.18 13.99
CA CYS A 133 -2.35 -1.14 12.89
C CYS A 133 -1.14 -0.25 13.21
N ASN A 134 0.05 -0.68 12.81
CA ASN A 134 1.19 0.23 12.59
C ASN A 134 0.91 1.01 11.29
N VAL A 135 1.10 2.32 11.33
CA VAL A 135 0.88 3.19 10.17
C VAL A 135 2.20 3.71 9.64
N TRP A 136 2.41 3.55 8.34
CA TRP A 136 3.60 3.97 7.61
C TRP A 136 3.22 4.98 6.54
N GLU A 137 4.01 6.04 6.38
CA GLU A 137 3.92 6.94 5.23
C GLU A 137 5.15 6.75 4.34
N LYS A 138 4.93 6.70 3.02
CA LYS A 138 6.01 6.57 2.05
C LYS A 138 5.87 7.66 0.98
N VAL A 139 6.89 8.52 0.95
CA VAL A 139 7.14 9.57 -0.06
C VAL A 139 5.95 10.51 -0.30
N ASP A 140 5.21 10.85 0.75
CA ASP A 140 3.97 11.65 0.74
C ASP A 140 2.90 11.13 -0.23
N PHE A 141 2.99 9.85 -0.58
CA PHE A 141 2.18 9.24 -1.63
C PHE A 141 1.20 8.20 -1.09
N ILE A 142 1.67 7.33 -0.20
CA ILE A 142 0.86 6.24 0.36
C ILE A 142 1.00 6.18 1.88
N TRP A 143 -0.15 6.00 2.54
CA TRP A 143 -0.26 5.63 3.94
C TRP A 143 -0.68 4.17 4.03
N TYR A 144 0.12 3.37 4.70
CA TYR A 144 0.01 1.91 4.74
C TYR A 144 -0.25 1.43 6.16
N TYR A 145 -1.37 0.75 6.34
CA TYR A 145 -1.81 0.19 7.62
C TYR A 145 -1.49 -1.30 7.65
N GLU A 146 -0.63 -1.68 8.58
CA GLU A 146 -0.18 -3.05 8.81
C GLU A 146 -0.66 -3.51 10.19
N ASP A 147 -1.37 -4.62 10.28
CA ASP A 147 -1.79 -5.18 11.58
C ASP A 147 -0.57 -5.43 12.48
N VAL A 148 -0.62 -4.92 13.71
CA VAL A 148 0.47 -5.05 14.69
C VAL A 148 0.79 -6.51 14.99
N ILE A 149 -0.23 -7.38 15.01
CA ILE A 149 -0.09 -8.78 15.42
C ILE A 149 0.38 -9.65 14.25
N THR A 150 -0.40 -9.69 13.17
CA THR A 150 -0.15 -10.62 12.06
C THR A 150 0.79 -10.07 11.00
N LYS A 151 1.11 -8.77 11.07
CA LYS A 151 1.90 -8.07 10.05
C LYS A 151 1.28 -8.05 8.66
N ARG A 152 0.00 -8.39 8.55
CA ARG A 152 -0.72 -8.39 7.27
C ARG A 152 -1.09 -6.95 6.87
N PRO A 153 -1.18 -6.68 5.56
CA PRO A 153 -1.78 -5.45 5.05
C PRO A 153 -3.25 -5.36 5.48
N VAL A 154 -3.70 -4.19 5.95
CA VAL A 154 -5.10 -3.95 6.32
C VAL A 154 -5.74 -2.90 5.41
N HIS A 155 -5.07 -1.76 5.24
CA HIS A 155 -5.64 -0.63 4.51
C HIS A 155 -4.57 0.26 3.90
N TRP A 156 -4.82 0.80 2.72
CA TRP A 156 -3.94 1.76 2.06
C TRP A 156 -4.72 3.02 1.70
N VAL A 157 -4.10 4.18 1.88
CA VAL A 157 -4.62 5.47 1.41
C VAL A 157 -3.57 6.07 0.49
N TYR A 158 -3.97 6.46 -0.71
CA TYR A 158 -3.13 7.17 -1.65
C TYR A 158 -3.34 8.69 -1.49
N TYR A 159 -2.36 9.49 -1.90
CA TYR A 159 -2.39 10.97 -1.81
C TYR A 159 -3.60 11.59 -2.51
N SER A 160 -4.15 10.91 -3.53
CA SER A 160 -5.35 11.31 -4.26
C SER A 160 -6.64 11.12 -3.47
N GLY A 161 -6.58 10.48 -2.30
CA GLY A 161 -7.73 10.05 -1.52
C GLY A 161 -8.30 8.70 -1.97
N TYR A 162 -7.70 8.04 -2.97
CA TYR A 162 -8.05 6.68 -3.33
C TYR A 162 -7.70 5.76 -2.15
N THR A 163 -8.60 4.87 -1.75
CA THR A 163 -8.34 3.91 -0.67
C THR A 163 -8.45 2.47 -1.13
N ALA A 164 -7.72 1.58 -0.48
CA ALA A 164 -7.82 0.14 -0.65
C ALA A 164 -8.04 -0.54 0.70
N HIS A 165 -9.11 -1.33 0.83
CA HIS A 165 -9.36 -2.19 1.97
C HIS A 165 -8.98 -3.63 1.62
N VAL A 166 -8.15 -4.25 2.45
CA VAL A 166 -7.68 -5.63 2.23
C VAL A 166 -8.63 -6.60 2.92
N MET A 167 -9.36 -7.38 2.13
CA MET A 167 -10.38 -8.30 2.63
C MET A 167 -9.80 -9.67 2.97
N THR A 168 -8.95 -10.18 2.07
CA THR A 168 -8.23 -11.45 2.24
C THR A 168 -6.76 -11.23 1.91
N PHE A 169 -5.90 -12.03 2.54
CA PHE A 169 -4.46 -12.01 2.30
C PHE A 169 -3.90 -13.41 2.52
N GLU A 170 -3.71 -14.14 1.42
CA GLU A 170 -3.35 -15.55 1.39
C GLU A 170 -1.88 -15.70 1.00
N VAL A 171 -1.02 -15.79 2.02
CA VAL A 171 0.43 -15.94 1.84
C VAL A 171 0.75 -17.28 1.19
N GLY A 172 1.59 -17.26 0.15
CA GLY A 172 2.02 -18.44 -0.60
C GLY A 172 1.01 -18.95 -1.63
N ALA A 173 -0.14 -18.27 -1.80
CA ALA A 173 -1.05 -18.59 -2.89
C ALA A 173 -0.40 -18.30 -4.25
N VAL A 174 -0.66 -19.17 -5.22
CA VAL A 174 -0.11 -19.12 -6.57
C VAL A 174 -1.23 -19.29 -7.60
N LEU A 175 -1.06 -18.67 -8.75
CA LEU A 175 -1.95 -18.80 -9.90
C LEU A 175 -1.27 -19.66 -10.97
N ASP A 176 -2.05 -20.51 -11.65
CA ASP A 176 -1.53 -21.39 -12.70
C ASP A 176 -0.78 -20.61 -13.79
N ASP A 177 0.36 -21.13 -14.25
CA ASP A 177 1.25 -20.47 -15.22
C ASP A 177 0.55 -20.02 -16.51
N ALA A 178 -0.51 -20.73 -16.92
CA ALA A 178 -1.29 -20.41 -18.10
C ALA A 178 -2.05 -19.08 -17.98
N GLU A 179 -2.47 -18.71 -16.78
CA GLU A 179 -3.26 -17.49 -16.53
C GLU A 179 -2.39 -16.22 -16.58
N TRP A 180 -1.07 -16.36 -16.46
CA TRP A 180 -0.12 -15.24 -16.54
C TRP A 180 0.21 -14.80 -17.97
N GLN A 181 -0.46 -15.36 -18.98
CA GLN A 181 -0.21 -15.05 -20.39
C GLN A 181 -1.11 -13.91 -20.87
N ALA A 182 -0.48 -12.84 -21.37
CA ALA A 182 -1.21 -11.79 -22.08
C ALA A 182 -1.86 -12.37 -23.36
N PRO A 183 -3.08 -11.94 -23.73
CA PRO A 183 -3.73 -12.43 -24.94
C PRO A 183 -2.98 -12.06 -26.23
N ALA A 184 -3.09 -12.90 -27.26
CA ALA A 184 -2.39 -12.70 -28.53
C ALA A 184 -2.67 -11.34 -29.21
N TYR A 185 -3.86 -10.75 -29.02
CA TYR A 185 -4.19 -9.46 -29.60
C TYR A 185 -3.43 -8.28 -28.96
N CYS A 186 -2.82 -8.45 -27.79
CA CYS A 186 -1.96 -7.44 -27.17
C CYS A 186 -0.59 -7.28 -27.85
N PHE A 187 -0.20 -8.22 -28.71
CA PHE A 187 1.08 -8.20 -29.41
C PHE A 187 0.98 -7.69 -30.85
N LYS A 188 -0.21 -7.19 -31.25
CA LYS A 188 -0.39 -6.58 -32.57
C LYS A 188 0.27 -5.19 -32.58
N GLU A 189 0.98 -4.88 -33.65
CA GLU A 189 1.55 -3.54 -33.83
C GLU A 189 0.42 -2.49 -33.83
N PRO A 190 0.59 -1.36 -33.12
CA PRO A 190 -0.37 -0.26 -33.22
C PRO A 190 -0.42 0.19 -34.69
N GLN A 191 -1.61 0.29 -35.26
CA GLN A 191 -1.77 1.07 -36.50
C GLN A 191 -1.25 2.48 -36.19
N LYS A 192 -0.31 2.98 -37.00
CA LYS A 192 0.23 4.33 -36.86
C LYS A 192 -0.89 5.36 -36.99
N ASP A 193 -1.47 5.75 -35.87
CA ASP A 193 -2.18 7.01 -35.72
C ASP A 193 -1.22 7.97 -35.00
N ASP A 194 -0.79 9.01 -35.72
CA ASP A 194 0.17 10.06 -35.29
C ASP A 194 -0.40 11.00 -34.22
N THR A 195 -1.08 10.47 -33.19
CA THR A 195 -1.51 11.26 -32.03
C THR A 195 -0.65 10.93 -30.81
N PRO A 196 -0.05 11.94 -30.15
CA PRO A 196 0.66 11.71 -28.89
C PRO A 196 -0.32 11.07 -27.92
N ALA A 197 0.08 9.95 -27.32
CA ALA A 197 -0.68 9.26 -26.30
C ALA A 197 -0.74 10.12 -25.03
N VAL A 198 -1.58 11.16 -25.04
CA VAL A 198 -2.11 11.76 -23.82
C VAL A 198 -3.13 10.75 -23.30
N VAL A 199 -2.66 9.85 -22.45
CA VAL A 199 -3.50 8.88 -21.75
C VAL A 199 -4.57 9.68 -21.00
N SER A 200 -5.83 9.52 -21.39
CA SER A 200 -6.96 10.09 -20.64
C SER A 200 -7.13 9.27 -19.35
N ILE A 201 -6.45 9.73 -18.30
CA ILE A 201 -6.40 9.13 -16.94
C ILE A 201 -7.79 9.08 -16.28
N ALA A 202 -8.82 9.68 -16.86
CA ALA A 202 -10.08 9.94 -16.16
C ALA A 202 -11.01 8.73 -15.98
N ASN A 203 -10.91 7.65 -16.77
CA ASN A 203 -11.95 6.61 -16.79
C ASN A 203 -11.49 5.14 -16.79
N SER A 204 -10.18 4.84 -16.84
CA SER A 204 -9.70 3.47 -16.74
C SER A 204 -9.39 3.16 -15.28
N GLY A 205 -10.09 2.21 -14.66
CA GLY A 205 -9.83 1.77 -13.30
C GLY A 205 -8.34 1.59 -13.03
N LEU A 206 -7.77 2.48 -12.23
CA LEU A 206 -6.36 2.45 -11.86
C LEU A 206 -6.16 1.26 -10.92
N SER A 207 -5.28 0.34 -11.33
CA SER A 207 -4.87 -0.78 -10.50
C SER A 207 -3.98 -0.30 -9.35
N ASN A 208 -3.86 -1.12 -8.30
CA ASN A 208 -2.89 -0.88 -7.25
C ASN A 208 -1.46 -0.77 -7.80
N GLY A 209 -1.06 -1.65 -8.73
CA GLY A 209 0.27 -1.61 -9.33
C GLY A 209 0.51 -0.32 -10.12
N ARG A 210 -0.49 0.18 -10.84
CA ARG A 210 -0.39 1.44 -11.59
C ARG A 210 -0.33 2.68 -10.71
N LEU A 211 -1.08 2.73 -9.61
CA LEU A 211 -0.94 3.82 -8.63
C LEU A 211 0.42 3.77 -7.95
N MET A 212 0.85 2.58 -7.56
CA MET A 212 2.15 2.41 -6.95
C MET A 212 3.29 2.75 -7.94
N TRP A 213 3.10 2.55 -9.23
CA TRP A 213 4.02 3.06 -10.26
C TRP A 213 4.08 4.59 -10.29
N GLU A 214 2.95 5.30 -10.18
CA GLU A 214 2.94 6.77 -10.11
C GLU A 214 3.79 7.27 -8.93
N MET A 215 3.79 6.55 -7.81
CA MET A 215 4.65 6.83 -6.66
C MET A 215 6.13 6.84 -7.04
N PHE A 216 6.63 5.75 -7.66
CA PHE A 216 8.05 5.60 -7.94
C PHE A 216 8.56 6.58 -8.99
N ASN A 217 7.73 6.96 -9.98
CA ASN A 217 8.14 7.95 -10.98
C ASN A 217 8.08 9.38 -10.44
N ASN A 218 7.05 9.73 -9.65
CA ASN A 218 6.99 11.06 -9.04
C ASN A 218 8.06 11.24 -7.96
N ALA A 219 8.38 10.20 -7.19
CA ALA A 219 9.49 10.25 -6.22
C ALA A 219 10.86 10.38 -6.92
N SER A 220 11.02 9.81 -8.12
CA SER A 220 12.25 9.98 -8.93
C SER A 220 12.39 11.37 -9.56
N MET A 221 11.36 12.22 -9.52
CA MET A 221 11.46 13.63 -9.92
C MET A 221 11.98 14.54 -8.79
N ASN A 222 12.20 14.02 -7.58
CA ASN A 222 12.68 14.76 -6.41
C ASN A 222 14.00 14.23 -5.82
N LEU A 223 14.81 13.52 -6.63
CA LEU A 223 16.21 13.18 -6.31
C LEU A 223 17.15 13.67 -7.41
#